data_AF-A0A6U3NVY2-F1
#
_entry.id   AF-A0A6U3NVY2-F1
#
_cell.length_a   1.000
_cell.length_b   1.000
_cell.length_c   1.000
_cell.angle_alpha   90.00
_cell.angle_beta   90.00
_cell.angle_gamma   90.00
#
_symmetry.space_group_name_H-M   'P 1'
#
loop_
_entity.id
_entity.type
_entity.pdbx_description
1 polymer ?
#
loop_
_entity_poly.entity_id
_entity_poly.type
_entity_poly.pdbx_seq_one_letter_code
_entity_poly.pdbx_strand_id
1 'polypeptide(L)'
;TWLIFPDLKECEIAKKEWKGQRYREATFTTIEAVTEFCQGEGSYDAPWGASFVSGVSKLMGSKGDVQEDEESDAGLLGDRTSLDQLVLGENAPASLALVIQPGNGGPVEDWVNCEKIYEGSPNSVMIIINGALDKVRGGYYPGIFFPKLAATVDRFFNNFESVFYLKPISDKGVYGWLYRVYPEPWQVVLQTLETDPRKANGEKYVVDTTVYTSDNRPTYNEAVAKLVEANAQRYEQQ
;
A
#
# COMPACT_ATOMS: atom_id res chain seq x y z
N THR A 1 9.25 -15.82 -2.99
CA THR A 1 8.67 -14.50 -2.73
C THR A 1 7.23 -14.66 -2.35
N TRP A 2 6.76 -13.96 -1.33
CA TRP A 2 5.34 -13.86 -1.00
C TRP A 2 4.74 -12.60 -1.62
N LEU A 3 3.57 -12.75 -2.24
CA LEU A 3 2.66 -11.66 -2.59
C LEU A 3 1.51 -11.73 -1.60
N ILE A 4 1.49 -10.77 -0.67
CA ILE A 4 0.61 -10.77 0.49
C ILE A 4 -0.47 -9.71 0.25
N PHE A 5 -1.68 -10.16 -0.03
CA PHE A 5 -2.84 -9.32 -0.33
C PHE A 5 -3.65 -9.02 0.93
N PRO A 6 -4.41 -7.91 0.96
CA PRO A 6 -5.18 -7.54 2.16
C PRO A 6 -6.29 -8.57 2.45
N ASP A 7 -6.91 -9.12 1.41
CA ASP A 7 -7.96 -10.12 1.51
C ASP A 7 -7.91 -11.15 0.38
N LEU A 8 -8.76 -12.17 0.52
CA LEU A 8 -8.93 -13.26 -0.44
C LEU A 8 -9.37 -12.77 -1.82
N LYS A 9 -10.18 -11.70 -1.90
CA LYS A 9 -10.73 -11.24 -3.17
C LYS A 9 -9.67 -10.56 -4.01
N GLU A 10 -8.85 -9.71 -3.40
CA GLU A 10 -7.67 -9.11 -4.03
C GLU A 10 -6.67 -10.18 -4.47
N CYS A 11 -6.47 -11.21 -3.65
CA CYS A 11 -5.62 -12.36 -4.00
C CYS A 11 -6.13 -13.13 -5.23
N GLU A 12 -7.44 -13.43 -5.28
CA GLU A 12 -8.12 -14.08 -6.40
C GLU A 12 -7.97 -13.26 -7.69
N ILE A 13 -8.29 -11.97 -7.64
CA ILE A 13 -8.19 -11.06 -8.78
C ILE A 13 -6.75 -11.00 -9.27
N ALA A 14 -5.78 -10.85 -8.38
CA ALA A 14 -4.37 -10.80 -8.75
C ALA A 14 -3.91 -12.10 -9.40
N LYS A 15 -4.25 -13.27 -8.84
CA LYS A 15 -3.89 -14.58 -9.42
C LYS A 15 -4.51 -14.77 -10.80
N LYS A 16 -5.71 -14.22 -11.02
CA LYS A 16 -6.39 -14.23 -12.32
C LYS A 16 -5.75 -13.26 -13.31
N GLU A 17 -5.42 -12.03 -12.93
CA GLU A 17 -5.01 -11.00 -13.89
C GLU A 17 -3.49 -10.94 -14.08
N TRP A 18 -2.69 -11.33 -13.09
CA TRP A 18 -1.24 -11.19 -13.11
C TRP A 18 -0.56 -12.39 -13.76
N LYS A 19 -0.62 -12.47 -15.09
CA LYS A 19 -0.13 -13.63 -15.88
C LYS A 19 1.39 -13.69 -16.12
N GLY A 20 2.14 -12.69 -15.66
CA GLY A 20 3.59 -12.62 -15.84
C GLY A 20 4.34 -13.80 -15.20
N GLN A 21 5.45 -14.22 -15.80
CA GLN A 21 6.25 -15.37 -15.30
C GLN A 21 6.65 -15.21 -13.83
N ARG A 22 7.09 -14.01 -13.44
CA ARG A 22 7.51 -13.72 -12.06
C ARG A 22 6.38 -13.88 -11.04
N TYR A 23 5.14 -13.62 -11.44
CA TYR A 23 3.99 -13.81 -10.57
C TYR A 23 3.70 -15.30 -10.40
N ARG A 24 3.79 -16.11 -11.47
CA ARG A 24 3.60 -17.57 -11.40
C ARG A 24 4.61 -18.29 -10.50
N GLU A 25 5.78 -17.70 -10.28
CA GLU A 25 6.83 -18.22 -9.38
C GLU A 25 6.65 -17.73 -7.93
N ALA A 26 5.73 -16.80 -7.68
CA ALA A 26 5.46 -16.25 -6.36
C ALA A 26 4.31 -16.97 -5.66
N THR A 27 4.34 -16.96 -4.33
CA THR A 27 3.27 -17.50 -3.49
C THR A 27 2.24 -16.41 -3.26
N PHE A 28 1.01 -16.66 -3.72
CA PHE A 28 -0.15 -15.80 -3.51
C PHE A 28 -0.79 -16.13 -2.17
N THR A 29 -0.85 -15.16 -1.28
CA THR A 29 -1.35 -15.35 0.09
C THR A 29 -1.95 -14.07 0.63
N THR A 30 -2.47 -14.08 1.86
CA THR A 30 -3.11 -12.90 2.48
C THR A 30 -2.41 -12.50 3.77
N ILE A 31 -2.67 -11.27 4.23
CA ILE A 31 -2.19 -10.78 5.52
C ILE A 31 -2.61 -11.74 6.64
N GLU A 32 -3.87 -12.18 6.64
CA GLU A 32 -4.41 -13.17 7.58
C GLU A 32 -3.59 -14.47 7.55
N ALA A 33 -3.51 -15.13 6.38
CA ALA A 33 -2.86 -16.44 6.25
C ALA A 33 -1.36 -16.39 6.64
N VAL A 34 -0.64 -15.33 6.27
CA VAL A 34 0.77 -15.18 6.65
C VAL A 34 0.91 -14.88 8.14
N THR A 35 0.05 -14.03 8.70
CA THR A 35 0.08 -13.72 10.14
C THR A 35 -0.12 -14.98 10.96
N GLU A 36 -1.14 -15.77 10.62
CA GLU A 36 -1.43 -17.02 11.32
C GLU A 36 -0.34 -18.07 11.14
N PHE A 37 0.23 -18.19 9.94
CA PHE A 37 1.36 -19.09 9.70
C PHE A 37 2.59 -18.69 10.54
N CYS A 38 2.89 -17.41 10.64
CA CYS A 38 4.06 -16.89 11.33
C CYS A 38 3.92 -16.85 12.86
N GLN A 39 2.73 -16.52 13.37
CA GLN A 39 2.48 -16.25 14.79
C GLN A 39 1.54 -17.26 15.47
N GLY A 40 0.99 -18.21 14.71
CA GLY A 40 0.00 -19.19 15.18
C GLY A 40 -1.45 -18.79 14.86
N GLU A 41 -2.33 -19.79 14.84
CA GLU A 41 -3.76 -19.62 14.56
C GLU A 41 -4.43 -18.62 15.52
N GLY A 42 -5.28 -17.73 14.98
CA GLY A 42 -5.97 -16.70 15.78
C GLY A 42 -5.10 -15.51 16.19
N SER A 43 -3.86 -15.42 15.70
CA SER A 43 -2.98 -14.26 15.93
C SER A 43 -3.33 -13.06 15.05
N TYR A 44 -4.12 -13.23 13.99
CA TYR A 44 -4.56 -12.15 13.10
C TYR A 44 -5.47 -11.16 13.85
N ASP A 45 -5.13 -9.86 13.82
CA ASP A 45 -6.05 -8.81 14.27
C ASP A 45 -7.06 -8.56 13.14
N ALA A 46 -8.29 -9.05 13.29
CA ALA A 46 -9.36 -8.82 12.32
C ALA A 46 -9.89 -7.38 12.39
N PRO A 47 -10.30 -6.77 11.26
CA PRO A 47 -10.93 -5.46 11.25
C PRO A 47 -12.18 -5.42 12.14
N TRP A 48 -12.33 -4.35 12.93
CA TRP A 48 -13.45 -4.20 13.88
C TRP A 48 -14.85 -4.44 13.28
N GLY A 49 -15.05 -4.19 11.98
CA GLY A 49 -16.30 -4.46 11.26
C GLY A 49 -16.47 -5.90 10.72
N ALA A 50 -15.38 -6.64 10.51
CA ALA A 50 -15.40 -7.99 9.95
C ALA A 50 -15.97 -9.01 10.96
N SER A 51 -15.69 -8.84 12.25
CA SER A 51 -16.27 -9.66 13.33
C SER A 51 -17.80 -9.48 13.45
N PHE A 52 -18.31 -8.30 13.09
CA PHE A 52 -19.76 -8.03 13.08
C PHE A 52 -20.44 -8.69 11.88
N VAL A 53 -19.86 -8.59 10.68
CA VAL A 53 -20.39 -9.20 9.46
C VAL A 53 -20.36 -10.72 9.53
N SER A 54 -19.28 -11.33 10.05
CA SER A 54 -19.24 -12.78 10.25
C SER A 54 -20.27 -13.26 11.28
N GLY A 55 -20.50 -12.49 12.34
CA GLY A 55 -21.57 -12.73 13.32
C GLY A 55 -22.97 -12.64 12.72
N VAL A 56 -23.23 -11.64 11.87
CA VAL A 56 -24.53 -11.45 11.19
C VAL A 56 -24.76 -12.52 10.12
N SER A 57 -23.75 -12.85 9.30
CA SER A 57 -23.84 -13.93 8.31
C SER A 57 -24.09 -15.29 8.97
N LYS A 58 -23.45 -15.57 10.11
CA LYS A 58 -23.68 -16.81 10.88
C LYS A 58 -25.09 -16.85 11.50
N LEU A 59 -25.64 -15.69 11.88
CA LEU A 59 -26.99 -15.58 12.43
C LEU A 59 -28.08 -15.64 11.35
N MET A 60 -27.80 -15.14 10.15
CA MET A 60 -28.70 -15.21 8.99
C MET A 60 -28.63 -16.55 8.25
N GLY A 61 -27.52 -17.28 8.35
CA GLY A 61 -27.30 -18.58 7.70
C GLY A 61 -27.87 -19.81 8.43
N SER A 62 -28.47 -19.67 9.62
CA SER A 62 -28.97 -20.81 10.40
C SER A 62 -30.42 -21.20 10.07
N LYS A 63 -30.75 -21.31 8.77
CA LYS A 63 -31.97 -21.98 8.27
C LYS A 63 -31.70 -22.63 6.91
N GLY A 64 -31.09 -23.80 6.92
CA GLY A 64 -30.96 -24.66 5.74
C GLY A 64 -30.01 -25.81 6.02
N ASP A 65 -30.50 -27.04 5.87
CA ASP A 65 -29.79 -28.29 6.13
C ASP A 65 -28.45 -28.39 5.39
N VAL A 66 -27.43 -28.86 6.10
CA VAL A 66 -26.05 -29.00 5.62
C VAL A 66 -25.91 -30.31 4.84
N GLN A 67 -25.60 -30.19 3.55
CA GLN A 67 -24.99 -31.24 2.77
C GLN A 67 -23.49 -30.90 2.67
N GLU A 68 -22.66 -31.74 3.28
CA GLU A 68 -21.21 -31.73 3.11
C GLU A 68 -20.89 -32.20 1.68
N ASP A 69 -20.36 -31.32 0.84
CA ASP A 69 -19.27 -31.58 -0.11
C ASP A 69 -18.98 -30.36 -1.01
N GLU A 70 -17.68 -30.12 -1.22
CA GLU A 70 -17.01 -29.39 -2.32
C GLU A 70 -17.01 -27.84 -2.36
N GLU A 71 -15.82 -27.29 -2.04
CA GLU A 71 -15.17 -26.09 -2.63
C GLU A 71 -16.07 -24.87 -2.94
N SER A 72 -16.92 -24.46 -2.01
CA SER A 72 -17.85 -23.36 -2.25
C SER A 72 -17.19 -21.99 -2.05
N ASP A 73 -16.89 -21.33 -3.17
CA ASP A 73 -16.89 -19.87 -3.39
C ASP A 73 -17.50 -19.10 -2.20
N ALA A 74 -16.67 -18.41 -1.41
CA ALA A 74 -17.14 -17.66 -0.25
C ALA A 74 -17.86 -16.34 -0.63
N GLY A 75 -18.28 -16.21 -1.89
CA GLY A 75 -19.06 -15.09 -2.40
C GLY A 75 -18.28 -13.78 -2.31
N LEU A 76 -18.83 -12.81 -1.58
CA LEU A 76 -18.21 -11.49 -1.38
C LEU A 76 -16.84 -11.54 -0.67
N LEU A 77 -16.49 -12.69 -0.08
CA LEU A 77 -15.27 -12.93 0.68
C LEU A 77 -14.15 -13.56 -0.17
N GLY A 78 -14.39 -13.91 -1.44
CA GLY A 78 -13.38 -14.44 -2.37
C GLY A 78 -13.15 -15.96 -2.29
N ASP A 79 -12.39 -16.47 -3.25
CA ASP A 79 -12.12 -17.90 -3.41
C ASP A 79 -10.87 -18.37 -2.63
N ARG A 80 -11.05 -19.27 -1.66
CA ARG A 80 -9.96 -19.84 -0.85
C ARG A 80 -8.96 -20.65 -1.66
N THR A 81 -9.35 -21.23 -2.79
CA THR A 81 -8.42 -21.96 -3.67
C THR A 81 -7.41 -21.03 -4.35
N SER A 82 -7.66 -19.72 -4.30
CA SER A 82 -6.70 -18.72 -4.76
C SER A 82 -5.48 -18.57 -3.83
N LEU A 83 -5.56 -19.02 -2.57
CA LEU A 83 -4.41 -19.04 -1.67
C LEU A 83 -3.47 -20.20 -2.00
N ASP A 84 -2.19 -19.90 -2.16
CA ASP A 84 -1.15 -20.91 -2.12
C ASP A 84 -0.87 -21.26 -0.66
N GLN A 85 -0.82 -22.55 -0.35
CA GLN A 85 -0.51 -23.03 1.00
C GLN A 85 0.92 -22.65 1.39
N LEU A 86 1.10 -22.14 2.61
CA LEU A 86 2.42 -21.86 3.18
C LEU A 86 3.00 -23.12 3.81
N VAL A 87 4.15 -23.58 3.30
CA VAL A 87 4.81 -24.83 3.68
C VAL A 87 6.28 -24.55 4.03
N LEU A 88 6.65 -24.88 5.27
CA LEU A 88 8.01 -24.71 5.78
C LEU A 88 9.02 -25.52 4.95
N GLY A 89 10.09 -24.85 4.51
CA GLY A 89 11.14 -25.46 3.72
C GLY A 89 10.87 -25.53 2.21
N GLU A 90 9.66 -25.18 1.76
CA GLU A 90 9.30 -25.13 0.35
C GLU A 90 9.14 -23.68 -0.13
N ASN A 91 8.11 -23.00 0.35
CA ASN A 91 7.83 -21.61 0.01
C ASN A 91 7.85 -20.68 1.22
N ALA A 92 8.18 -21.20 2.42
CA ALA A 92 8.25 -20.45 3.66
C ALA A 92 9.54 -20.77 4.47
N PRO A 93 10.15 -19.78 5.16
CA PRO A 93 9.85 -18.34 5.08
C PRO A 93 10.28 -17.75 3.73
N ALA A 94 9.64 -16.67 3.29
CA ALA A 94 10.07 -16.01 2.06
C ALA A 94 11.39 -15.26 2.24
N SER A 95 12.20 -15.18 1.18
CA SER A 95 13.32 -14.22 1.12
C SER A 95 12.83 -12.77 0.94
N LEU A 96 11.68 -12.60 0.29
CA LEU A 96 11.04 -11.31 0.00
C LEU A 96 9.53 -11.41 0.23
N ALA A 97 9.00 -10.53 1.07
CA ALA A 97 7.59 -10.37 1.37
C ALA A 97 7.09 -9.04 0.79
N LEU A 98 6.27 -9.10 -0.25
CA LEU A 98 5.61 -7.94 -0.84
C LEU A 98 4.20 -7.83 -0.24
N VAL A 99 4.02 -6.93 0.71
CA VAL A 99 2.71 -6.64 1.33
C VAL A 99 2.01 -5.58 0.50
N ILE A 100 0.89 -5.94 -0.10
CA ILE A 100 0.07 -5.07 -0.93
C ILE A 100 -1.09 -4.59 -0.07
N GLN A 101 -1.24 -3.27 0.04
CA GLN A 101 -2.33 -2.67 0.81
C GLN A 101 -3.28 -1.88 -0.10
N PRO A 102 -4.56 -1.74 0.27
CA PRO A 102 -5.53 -0.96 -0.50
C PRO A 102 -5.25 0.56 -0.46
N GLY A 103 -4.29 1.00 0.36
CA GLY A 103 -3.92 2.39 0.53
C GLY A 103 -4.90 3.14 1.42
N ASN A 104 -5.35 4.30 0.95
CA ASN A 104 -6.20 5.17 1.74
C ASN A 104 -7.63 4.63 1.82
N GLY A 105 -7.94 3.92 2.90
CA GLY A 105 -9.28 3.32 3.12
C GLY A 105 -9.24 1.88 3.62
N GLY A 106 -8.05 1.26 3.71
CA GLY A 106 -7.89 -0.06 4.32
C GLY A 106 -8.16 -0.07 5.82
N PRO A 107 -8.44 -1.25 6.40
CA PRO A 107 -8.60 -1.40 7.84
C PRO A 107 -7.28 -1.12 8.56
N VAL A 108 -7.37 -0.53 9.75
CA VAL A 108 -6.19 -0.12 10.52
C VAL A 108 -5.35 -1.31 10.97
N GLU A 109 -6.01 -2.45 11.11
CA GLU A 109 -5.47 -3.71 11.57
C GLU A 109 -4.50 -4.32 10.54
N ASP A 110 -4.65 -4.05 9.24
CA ASP A 110 -3.69 -4.51 8.22
C ASP A 110 -2.29 -3.98 8.50
N TRP A 111 -2.17 -2.70 8.91
CA TRP A 111 -0.87 -2.13 9.30
C TRP A 111 -0.31 -2.76 10.56
N VAL A 112 -1.16 -3.13 11.52
CA VAL A 112 -0.72 -3.81 12.75
C VAL A 112 -0.23 -5.22 12.43
N ASN A 113 -0.91 -5.95 11.55
CA ASN A 113 -0.51 -7.30 11.17
C ASN A 113 0.79 -7.34 10.34
N CYS A 114 1.14 -6.28 9.60
CA CYS A 114 2.44 -6.18 8.92
C CYS A 114 3.61 -6.35 9.91
N GLU A 115 3.51 -5.81 11.12
CA GLU A 115 4.55 -5.98 12.13
C GLU A 115 4.66 -7.43 12.58
N LYS A 116 3.54 -8.12 12.82
CA LYS A 116 3.52 -9.53 13.21
C LYS A 116 4.15 -10.42 12.14
N ILE A 117 3.89 -10.13 10.87
CA ILE A 117 4.52 -10.81 9.74
C ILE A 117 6.04 -10.60 9.77
N TYR A 118 6.49 -9.37 10.03
CA TYR A 118 7.91 -9.06 10.14
C TYR A 118 8.58 -9.79 11.31
N GLU A 119 7.97 -9.77 12.50
CA GLU A 119 8.49 -10.44 13.69
C GLU A 119 8.58 -11.96 13.52
N GLY A 120 7.61 -12.56 12.82
CA GLY A 120 7.57 -14.00 12.57
C GLY A 120 8.42 -14.45 11.38
N SER A 121 8.96 -13.51 10.61
CA SER A 121 9.87 -13.79 9.50
C SER A 121 10.99 -12.75 9.42
N PRO A 122 11.85 -12.63 10.46
CA PRO A 122 12.78 -11.51 10.62
C PRO A 122 13.91 -11.47 9.58
N ASN A 123 14.13 -12.57 8.86
CA ASN A 123 15.12 -12.66 7.78
C ASN A 123 14.54 -12.31 6.40
N SER A 124 13.22 -12.10 6.28
CA SER A 124 12.58 -11.68 5.04
C SER A 124 12.76 -10.19 4.83
N VAL A 125 13.12 -9.79 3.61
CA VAL A 125 12.99 -8.39 3.22
C VAL A 125 11.50 -8.07 3.05
N MET A 126 10.98 -7.10 3.79
CA MET A 126 9.61 -6.64 3.63
C MET A 126 9.54 -5.37 2.79
N ILE A 127 8.68 -5.38 1.77
CA ILE A 127 8.33 -4.19 0.99
C ILE A 127 6.81 -4.01 1.08
N ILE A 128 6.38 -2.81 1.46
CA ILE A 128 4.96 -2.45 1.53
C ILE A 128 4.63 -1.60 0.31
N ILE A 129 3.70 -2.08 -0.51
CA ILE A 129 3.20 -1.42 -1.70
C ILE A 129 1.88 -0.75 -1.36
N ASN A 130 1.75 0.51 -1.75
CA ASN A 130 0.52 1.30 -1.54
C ASN A 130 0.08 1.36 -0.06
N GLY A 131 1.03 1.39 0.88
CA GLY A 131 0.69 1.36 2.32
C GLY A 131 0.17 2.66 2.91
N ALA A 132 0.05 3.74 2.13
CA ALA A 132 -0.30 5.08 2.62
C ALA A 132 0.51 5.52 3.88
N LEU A 133 1.79 5.11 3.93
CA LEU A 133 2.61 5.24 5.15
C LEU A 133 2.88 6.70 5.53
N ASP A 134 2.70 7.65 4.61
CA ASP A 134 2.75 9.07 4.94
C ASP A 134 1.60 9.51 5.86
N LYS A 135 0.41 8.93 5.71
CA LYS A 135 -0.72 9.16 6.63
C LYS A 135 -0.51 8.43 7.95
N VAL A 136 -0.12 7.17 7.86
CA VAL A 136 0.11 6.29 9.03
C VAL A 136 1.17 6.91 9.95
N ARG A 137 2.29 7.37 9.39
CA ARG A 137 3.36 8.03 10.17
C ARG A 137 3.09 9.50 10.47
N GLY A 138 2.25 10.16 9.68
CA GLY A 138 1.99 11.60 9.78
C GLY A 138 0.94 12.01 10.81
N GLY A 139 0.48 11.08 11.66
CA GLY A 139 -0.51 11.36 12.71
C GLY A 139 -1.95 11.51 12.20
N TYR A 140 -2.25 11.04 10.98
CA TYR A 140 -3.62 11.05 10.44
C TYR A 140 -4.59 10.24 11.30
N TYR A 141 -4.10 9.15 11.91
CA TYR A 141 -4.83 8.33 12.86
C TYR A 141 -4.49 8.77 14.29
N PRO A 142 -5.40 9.40 15.04
CA PRO A 142 -5.08 9.89 16.37
C PRO A 142 -4.85 8.72 17.34
N GLY A 143 -3.69 8.72 18.03
CA GLY A 143 -3.28 7.61 18.89
C GLY A 143 -4.23 7.31 20.06
N ILE A 144 -5.02 8.29 20.52
CA ILE A 144 -6.06 8.07 21.55
C ILE A 144 -7.13 7.09 21.05
N PHE A 145 -7.47 7.13 19.76
CA PHE A 145 -8.46 6.24 19.15
C PHE A 145 -7.83 4.97 18.57
N PHE A 146 -6.54 5.02 18.22
CA PHE A 146 -5.82 3.90 17.60
C PHE A 146 -4.49 3.59 18.33
N PRO A 147 -4.53 3.21 19.62
CA PRO A 147 -3.31 3.06 20.43
C PRO A 147 -2.41 1.92 19.93
N LYS A 148 -2.98 0.81 19.45
CA LYS A 148 -2.23 -0.29 18.85
C LYS A 148 -1.43 0.19 17.62
N LEU A 149 -2.12 0.87 16.69
CA LEU A 149 -1.50 1.41 15.48
C LEU A 149 -0.42 2.43 15.82
N ALA A 150 -0.70 3.40 16.69
CA ALA A 150 0.28 4.42 17.09
C ALA A 150 1.57 3.78 17.64
N ALA A 151 1.42 2.78 18.52
CA ALA A 151 2.56 2.07 19.04
C ALA A 151 3.31 1.27 17.94
N THR A 152 2.60 0.68 16.97
CA THR A 152 3.23 0.01 15.80
C THR A 152 3.97 1.03 14.92
N VAL A 153 3.44 2.23 14.74
CA VAL A 153 4.13 3.29 13.99
C VAL A 153 5.50 3.59 14.60
N ASP A 154 5.53 3.79 15.91
CA ASP A 154 6.74 4.18 16.63
C ASP A 154 7.84 3.12 16.55
N ARG A 155 7.49 1.85 16.77
CA ARG A 155 8.48 0.75 16.85
C ARG A 155 8.79 0.07 15.53
N PHE A 156 7.87 0.14 14.55
CA PHE A 156 7.99 -0.59 13.28
C PHE A 156 8.03 0.34 12.07
N PHE A 157 6.97 1.10 11.78
CA PHE A 157 6.90 1.87 10.53
C PHE A 157 7.90 3.02 10.43
N ASN A 158 8.31 3.62 11.54
CA ASN A 158 9.33 4.69 11.52
C ASN A 158 10.71 4.21 11.04
N ASN A 159 10.96 2.90 11.01
CA ASN A 159 12.23 2.31 10.55
C ASN A 159 12.26 2.01 9.03
N PHE A 160 11.15 2.23 8.32
CA PHE A 160 11.05 1.91 6.88
C PHE A 160 11.61 3.03 6.00
N GLU A 161 12.43 2.63 5.03
CA GLU A 161 12.94 3.51 3.97
C GLU A 161 11.96 3.65 2.81
N SER A 162 11.81 4.86 2.28
CA SER A 162 10.98 5.10 1.09
C SER A 162 11.76 4.72 -0.17
N VAL A 163 11.44 3.55 -0.76
CA VAL A 163 12.11 3.06 -1.99
C VAL A 163 11.56 3.72 -3.25
N PHE A 164 10.24 3.78 -3.40
CA PHE A 164 9.56 4.46 -4.49
C PHE A 164 8.46 5.33 -3.91
N TYR A 165 8.53 6.63 -4.16
CA TYR A 165 7.55 7.59 -3.68
C TYR A 165 7.10 8.50 -4.81
N LEU A 166 5.79 8.61 -4.98
CA LEU A 166 5.19 9.53 -5.93
C LEU A 166 3.91 10.09 -5.33
N LYS A 167 3.89 11.39 -5.04
CA LYS A 167 2.71 12.08 -4.52
C LYS A 167 2.40 13.32 -5.34
N PRO A 168 1.19 13.42 -5.92
CA PRO A 168 0.79 14.63 -6.61
C PRO A 168 0.64 15.78 -5.63
N ILE A 169 1.01 16.98 -6.08
CA ILE A 169 0.79 18.24 -5.41
C ILE A 169 -0.09 19.11 -6.31
N SER A 170 -1.21 19.57 -5.76
CA SER A 170 -2.09 20.54 -6.39
C SER A 170 -2.61 21.45 -5.28
N ASP A 171 -1.93 22.58 -5.09
CA ASP A 171 -2.24 23.56 -4.05
C ASP A 171 -1.74 24.93 -4.48
N LYS A 172 -2.35 26.02 -3.99
CA LYS A 172 -1.98 27.41 -4.29
C LYS A 172 -1.80 27.72 -5.78
N GLY A 173 -2.57 27.03 -6.65
CA GLY A 173 -2.54 27.22 -8.09
C GLY A 173 -1.33 26.62 -8.81
N VAL A 174 -0.48 25.86 -8.12
CA VAL A 174 0.65 25.11 -8.73
C VAL A 174 0.34 23.62 -8.78
N TYR A 175 0.88 22.96 -9.80
CA TYR A 175 0.77 21.52 -10.01
C TYR A 175 2.17 20.92 -10.03
N GLY A 176 2.34 19.76 -9.41
CA GLY A 176 3.66 19.17 -9.25
C GLY A 176 3.64 17.77 -8.65
N TRP A 177 4.83 17.26 -8.41
CA TRP A 177 5.06 15.98 -7.75
C TRP A 177 6.09 16.12 -6.63
N LEU A 178 5.84 15.46 -5.51
CA LEU A 178 6.91 15.02 -4.61
C LEU A 178 7.28 13.60 -5.00
N TYR A 179 8.53 13.41 -5.40
CA TYR A 179 9.00 12.19 -6.03
C TYR A 179 10.31 11.70 -5.41
N ARG A 180 10.49 10.38 -5.36
CA ARG A 180 11.77 9.74 -5.03
C ARG A 180 11.84 8.33 -5.60
N VAL A 181 13.02 7.96 -6.09
CA VAL A 181 13.45 6.58 -6.35
C VAL A 181 14.74 6.36 -5.59
N TYR A 182 14.77 5.46 -4.60
CA TYR A 182 15.98 5.15 -3.87
C TYR A 182 17.08 4.59 -4.80
N PRO A 183 18.36 4.98 -4.64
CA PRO A 183 18.91 5.81 -3.57
C PRO A 183 18.91 7.33 -3.85
N GLU A 184 18.27 7.78 -4.92
CA GLU A 184 18.26 9.19 -5.32
C GLU A 184 17.62 10.08 -4.25
N PRO A 185 18.03 11.37 -4.18
CA PRO A 185 17.43 12.34 -3.29
C PRO A 185 15.95 12.56 -3.61
N TRP A 186 15.22 13.12 -2.65
CA TRP A 186 13.87 13.61 -2.86
C TRP A 186 13.88 14.74 -3.89
N GLN A 187 12.89 14.75 -4.76
CA GLN A 187 12.71 15.75 -5.80
C GLN A 187 11.32 16.36 -5.72
N VAL A 188 11.26 17.68 -5.88
CA VAL A 188 10.00 18.41 -6.11
C VAL A 188 10.00 18.82 -7.57
N VAL A 189 9.00 18.36 -8.30
CA VAL A 189 8.85 18.56 -9.75
C VAL A 189 7.66 19.48 -9.99
N LEU A 190 7.89 20.61 -10.65
CA LEU A 190 6.84 21.54 -11.10
C LEU A 190 6.33 21.10 -12.47
N GLN A 191 5.01 21.04 -12.61
CA GLN A 191 4.33 20.85 -13.89
C GLN A 191 3.82 22.19 -14.39
N THR A 192 4.23 22.56 -15.60
CA THR A 192 3.72 23.76 -16.30
C THR A 192 3.16 23.39 -17.65
N LEU A 193 2.27 24.22 -18.19
CA LEU A 193 1.76 24.09 -19.55
C LEU A 193 2.56 24.98 -20.49
N GLU A 194 3.08 24.40 -21.55
CA GLU A 194 3.74 25.12 -22.65
C GLU A 194 2.98 24.89 -23.96
N THR A 195 3.05 25.86 -24.87
CA THR A 195 2.46 25.75 -26.21
C THR A 195 3.51 25.19 -27.17
N ASP A 196 3.19 24.17 -27.95
CA ASP A 196 4.11 23.63 -28.96
C ASP A 196 4.30 24.66 -30.08
N PRO A 197 5.49 25.29 -30.22
CA PRO A 197 5.70 26.33 -31.22
C PRO A 197 5.66 25.78 -32.65
N ARG A 198 5.73 24.45 -32.83
CA ARG A 198 5.70 23.79 -34.13
C ARG A 198 4.29 23.50 -34.63
N LYS A 199 3.28 23.62 -33.76
CA LYS A 199 1.89 23.30 -34.09
C LYS A 199 1.05 24.58 -34.16
N ALA A 200 0.58 24.90 -35.37
CA ALA A 200 -0.21 26.11 -35.64
C ALA A 200 -1.55 26.17 -34.88
N ASN A 201 -2.02 25.05 -34.33
CA ASN A 201 -3.24 24.96 -33.53
C ASN A 201 -3.07 25.40 -32.06
N GLY A 202 -1.86 25.77 -31.63
CA GLY A 202 -1.60 26.16 -30.24
C GLY A 202 -1.75 25.00 -29.25
N GLU A 203 -1.49 23.77 -29.68
CA GLU A 203 -1.54 22.59 -28.82
C GLU A 203 -0.60 22.76 -27.61
N LYS A 204 -1.10 22.41 -26.41
CA LYS A 204 -0.35 22.54 -25.16
C LYS A 204 0.19 21.18 -24.73
N TYR A 205 1.38 21.18 -24.12
CA TYR A 205 1.98 20.01 -23.48
C TYR A 205 2.44 20.35 -22.07
N VAL A 206 2.56 19.33 -21.22
CA VAL A 206 3.07 19.46 -19.86
C VAL A 206 4.59 19.40 -19.88
N VAL A 207 5.22 20.33 -19.18
CA VAL A 207 6.66 20.32 -18.91
C VAL A 207 6.89 20.10 -17.43
N ASP A 208 7.63 19.03 -17.14
CA ASP A 208 8.06 18.66 -15.80
C ASP A 208 9.47 19.20 -15.55
N THR A 209 9.63 20.07 -14.54
CA THR A 209 10.92 20.66 -14.16
C THR A 209 11.22 20.34 -12.71
N THR A 210 12.38 19.75 -12.41
CA THR A 210 12.83 19.60 -11.02
C THR A 210 13.22 20.96 -10.46
N VAL A 211 12.51 21.44 -9.44
CA VAL A 211 12.71 22.77 -8.84
C VAL A 211 13.41 22.73 -7.50
N TYR A 212 13.46 21.54 -6.87
CA TYR A 212 14.13 21.35 -5.59
C TYR A 212 14.55 19.89 -5.41
N THR A 213 15.71 19.69 -4.80
CA THR A 213 16.21 18.38 -4.39
C THR A 213 16.66 18.41 -2.93
N SER A 214 16.50 17.29 -2.23
CA SER A 214 16.87 17.16 -0.81
C SER A 214 17.18 15.72 -0.42
N ASP A 215 18.17 15.51 0.43
CA ASP A 215 18.46 14.19 1.01
C ASP A 215 17.35 13.76 1.99
N ASN A 216 16.73 14.72 2.67
CA ASN A 216 15.60 14.50 3.58
C ASN A 216 14.28 14.73 2.86
N ARG A 217 13.24 14.00 3.27
CA ARG A 217 11.90 14.18 2.73
C ARG A 217 11.37 15.59 3.08
N PRO A 218 11.05 16.45 2.09
CA PRO A 218 10.40 17.71 2.39
C PRO A 218 8.97 17.45 2.89
N THR A 219 8.51 18.29 3.82
CA THR A 219 7.11 18.37 4.19
C THR A 219 6.27 18.82 2.99
N TYR A 220 4.96 18.56 3.03
CA TYR A 220 4.05 19.00 1.97
C TYR A 220 4.11 20.52 1.78
N ASN A 221 4.14 21.29 2.87
CA ASN A 221 4.19 22.74 2.82
C ASN A 221 5.49 23.28 2.23
N GLU A 222 6.63 22.65 2.53
CA GLU A 222 7.92 23.00 1.91
C GLU A 222 7.91 22.71 0.42
N ALA A 223 7.40 21.56 0.01
CA ALA A 223 7.29 21.21 -1.41
C ALA A 223 6.38 22.21 -2.16
N VAL A 224 5.21 22.55 -1.60
CA VAL A 224 4.32 23.59 -2.17
C VAL A 224 5.03 24.95 -2.25
N ALA A 225 5.76 25.35 -1.21
CA ALA A 225 6.50 26.61 -1.22
C ALA A 225 7.54 26.66 -2.35
N LYS A 226 8.27 25.55 -2.58
CA LYS A 226 9.26 25.44 -3.67
C LYS A 226 8.63 25.52 -5.06
N LEU A 227 7.46 24.91 -5.23
CA LEU A 227 6.69 25.02 -6.47
C LEU A 227 6.21 26.46 -6.73
N VAL A 228 5.68 27.13 -5.71
CA VAL A 228 5.22 28.53 -5.82
C VAL A 228 6.38 29.48 -6.15
N GLU A 229 7.51 29.33 -5.46
CA GLU A 229 8.73 30.12 -5.69
C GLU A 229 9.21 29.98 -7.15
N ALA A 230 9.36 28.74 -7.64
CA ALA A 230 9.81 28.49 -9.00
C ALA A 230 8.80 28.97 -10.07
N ASN A 231 7.51 28.81 -9.81
CA ASN A 231 6.46 29.26 -10.73
C ASN A 231 6.43 30.80 -10.83
N ALA A 232 6.65 31.53 -9.72
CA ALA A 232 6.74 32.99 -9.73
C ALA A 232 7.95 33.49 -10.54
N GLN A 233 9.13 32.90 -10.33
CA GLN A 233 10.35 33.25 -11.07
C GLN A 233 10.21 33.07 -12.58
N ARG A 234 9.40 32.08 -13.02
CA ARG A 234 9.11 31.88 -14.45
C ARG A 234 8.33 33.04 -15.06
N TYR A 235 7.40 33.65 -14.33
CA TYR A 235 6.65 34.81 -14.83
C TYR A 235 7.50 36.09 -14.88
N GLU A 236 8.52 36.21 -14.03
CA GLU A 236 9.45 37.35 -14.06
C GLU A 236 10.43 37.30 -15.25
N GLN A 237 10.60 36.12 -15.86
CA GLN A 237 11.51 35.89 -16.99
C GLN A 237 10.81 35.96 -18.36
N GLN A 238 9.49 36.15 -18.40
CA GLN A 238 8.66 36.28 -19.62
C GLN A 238 8.29 37.74 -19.88
#